data_AF-A0A9X9BYC4-F1
#
_entry.id   AF-A0A9X9BYC4-F1
#
_cell.length_a   1.000
_cell.length_b   1.000
_cell.length_c   1.000
_cell.angle_alpha   90.00
_cell.angle_beta   90.00
_cell.angle_gamma   90.00
#
_symmetry.space_group_name_H-M   'P 1'
#
loop_
_entity.id
_entity.type
_entity.pdbx_description
1 polymer ?
#
loop_
_entity_poly.entity_id
_entity_poly.type
_entity_poly.pdbx_seq_one_letter_code
_entity_poly.pdbx_strand_id
1 'polypeptide(L)' 'MADDVDIASEVEMERINRLLAARVRETLSYIGMCHNCLESLAEAHFCDADCRDDYEKRLRFQR' A
#
# COMPACT_ATOMS: atom_id res chain seq x y z
N MET A 1 -37.29 10.56 6.64
CA MET A 1 -37.10 10.95 5.24
C MET A 1 -35.64 11.31 5.15
N ALA A 2 -34.87 10.62 4.31
CA ALA A 2 -33.48 10.99 4.08
C ALA A 2 -33.48 12.30 3.28
N ASP A 3 -32.69 13.27 3.70
CA ASP A 3 -32.47 14.49 2.93
C ASP A 3 -31.28 14.32 1.95
N ASP A 4 -30.99 15.36 1.20
CA ASP A 4 -29.89 15.33 0.22
C ASP A 4 -28.52 15.11 0.88
N VAL A 5 -28.35 15.50 2.15
CA VAL A 5 -27.11 15.32 2.92
C VAL A 5 -26.96 13.87 3.35
N ASP A 6 -28.05 13.25 3.83
CA ASP A 6 -28.08 11.82 4.19
C ASP A 6 -27.69 10.96 2.98
N ILE A 7 -28.30 11.22 1.82
CA ILE A 7 -28.03 10.49 0.57
C ILE A 7 -26.57 10.68 0.13
N ALA A 8 -26.05 11.91 0.18
CA ALA A 8 -24.66 12.19 -0.20
C ALA A 8 -23.66 11.45 0.71
N SER A 9 -23.95 11.38 2.01
CA SER A 9 -23.14 10.65 2.99
C SER A 9 -23.12 9.15 2.71
N GLU A 10 -24.28 8.55 2.45
CA GLU A 10 -24.40 7.13 2.12
C GLU A 10 -23.62 6.76 0.86
N VAL A 11 -23.75 7.55 -0.20
CA VAL A 11 -23.01 7.35 -1.46
C VAL A 11 -21.51 7.40 -1.22
N GLU A 12 -21.03 8.33 -0.38
CA GLU A 12 -19.59 8.47 -0.17
C GLU A 12 -19.02 7.39 0.75
N MET A 13 -19.79 6.93 1.73
CA MET A 13 -19.46 5.73 2.50
C MET A 13 -19.37 4.50 1.61
N GLU A 14 -20.32 4.29 0.71
CA GLU A 14 -20.26 3.20 -0.26
C GLU A 14 -19.03 3.29 -1.16
N ARG A 15 -18.70 4.49 -1.65
CA ARG A 15 -17.52 4.70 -2.49
C ARG A 15 -16.23 4.33 -1.74
N ILE A 16 -16.08 4.80 -0.51
CA ILE A 16 -14.92 4.48 0.34
C ILE A 16 -14.84 2.97 0.57
N ASN A 17 -15.95 2.33 0.92
CA ASN A 17 -15.99 0.88 1.16
C ASN A 17 -15.58 0.08 -0.08
N ARG A 18 -16.05 0.47 -1.27
CA ARG A 18 -15.65 -0.18 -2.54
C ARG A 18 -14.16 0.00 -2.81
N LEU A 19 -13.60 1.19 -2.60
CA LEU A 19 -12.17 1.45 -2.78
C LEU A 19 -11.30 0.65 -1.79
N LEU A 20 -11.73 0.53 -0.54
CA LEU A 20 -11.04 -0.27 0.47
C LEU A 20 -11.08 -1.77 0.13
N ALA A 21 -12.24 -2.27 -0.31
CA ALA A 21 -12.41 -3.68 -0.71
C ALA A 21 -11.59 -4.03 -1.96
N ALA A 22 -11.50 -3.12 -2.93
CA ALA A 22 -10.75 -3.31 -4.17
C ALA A 22 -9.23 -3.09 -4.01
N ARG A 23 -8.75 -2.70 -2.82
CA ARG A 23 -7.33 -2.41 -2.59
C ARG A 23 -6.51 -3.70 -2.65
N VAL A 24 -5.84 -3.93 -3.77
CA VAL A 24 -4.80 -4.96 -3.90
C VAL A 24 -3.60 -4.57 -3.05
N ARG A 25 -3.26 -5.40 -2.05
CA ARG A 25 -1.99 -5.30 -1.33
C ARG A 25 -1.00 -6.21 -2.02
N GLU A 26 -0.11 -5.65 -2.83
CA GLU A 26 1.03 -6.39 -3.35
C GLU A 26 1.85 -6.86 -2.15
N THR A 27 1.97 -8.18 -1.99
CA THR A 27 2.79 -8.77 -0.93
C THR A 27 4.19 -8.98 -1.48
N LEU A 28 5.17 -8.41 -0.81
CA LEU A 28 6.56 -8.55 -1.18
C LEU A 28 7.09 -9.86 -0.58
N SER A 29 7.52 -10.79 -1.42
CA SER A 29 8.10 -12.06 -0.93
C SER A 29 9.39 -11.81 -0.17
N TYR A 30 9.62 -12.56 0.90
CA TYR A 30 10.90 -12.56 1.59
C TYR A 30 11.93 -13.37 0.79
N ILE A 31 13.10 -12.78 0.53
CA ILE A 31 14.13 -13.34 -0.35
C ILE A 31 15.48 -13.59 0.35
N GLY A 32 15.55 -13.42 1.68
CA GLY A 32 16.82 -13.49 2.41
C GLY A 32 17.73 -12.28 2.24
N MET A 33 17.28 -11.24 1.53
CA MET A 33 18.06 -10.06 1.18
C MET A 33 17.18 -8.80 1.16
N CYS A 34 17.82 -7.64 1.33
CA CYS A 34 17.21 -6.34 1.14
C CYS A 34 16.74 -6.16 -0.30
N HIS A 35 15.47 -5.81 -0.51
CA HIS A 35 14.92 -5.57 -1.85
C HIS A 35 15.49 -4.32 -2.54
N ASN A 36 16.17 -3.45 -1.79
CA ASN A 36 16.86 -2.29 -2.35
C ASN A 36 18.34 -2.55 -2.63
N CYS A 37 19.15 -2.73 -1.59
CA CYS A 37 20.60 -2.78 -1.69
C CYS A 37 21.18 -4.20 -1.82
N LEU A 38 20.32 -5.22 -1.76
CA LEU A 38 20.68 -6.64 -1.85
C LEU A 38 21.57 -7.18 -0.71
N GLU A 39 21.69 -6.44 0.40
CA GLU A 39 22.35 -6.95 1.60
C GLU A 39 21.61 -8.16 2.18
N SER A 40 22.34 -9.17 2.66
CA SER A 40 21.77 -10.37 3.29
C SER A 40 21.08 -10.04 4.61
N LEU A 41 19.80 -10.41 4.75
CA LEU A 41 18.99 -10.14 5.93
C LEU A 41 18.33 -11.42 6.43
N ALA A 42 18.37 -11.69 7.74
CA ALA A 42 17.82 -12.92 8.31
C ALA A 42 16.29 -12.91 8.50
N GLU A 43 15.68 -11.75 8.76
CA GLU A 43 14.25 -11.67 9.13
C GLU A 43 13.56 -10.38 8.62
N ALA A 44 14.09 -9.73 7.58
CA ALA A 44 13.55 -8.46 7.08
C ALA A 44 13.58 -8.34 5.55
N HIS A 45 12.67 -7.55 5.00
CA HIS A 45 12.64 -7.21 3.56
C HIS A 45 13.61 -6.07 3.19
N PHE A 46 13.99 -5.24 4.17
CA PHE A 46 14.86 -4.07 3.99
C PHE A 46 15.80 -3.93 5.18
N CYS A 47 17.02 -3.46 4.95
CA CYS A 47 18.04 -3.27 5.99
C CYS A 47 17.70 -2.09 6.92
N ASP A 48 17.04 -1.07 6.37
CA ASP A 48 16.64 0.14 7.08
C ASP A 48 15.39 0.78 6.44
N ALA A 49 14.93 1.88 7.05
CA ALA A 49 13.79 2.64 6.56
C ALA A 49 14.06 3.34 5.22
N ASP A 50 15.29 3.83 5.00
CA ASP A 50 15.66 4.56 3.78
C ASP A 50 15.58 3.62 2.56
N CYS A 51 16.07 2.38 2.70
CA CYS A 51 15.99 1.36 1.68
C CYS A 51 14.56 0.96 1.33
N ARG A 52 13.69 0.85 2.34
CA ARG A 52 12.26 0.61 2.10
C ARG A 52 11.66 1.78 1.32
N ASP A 53 11.87 3.00 1.78
CA ASP A 53 11.24 4.19 1.23
C ASP A 53 11.73 4.45 -0.21
N ASP A 54 13.00 4.23 -0.51
CA ASP A 54 13.56 4.38 -1.85
C ASP A 54 13.10 3.27 -2.82
N TYR A 55 12.88 2.06 -2.32
CA TYR A 55 12.26 0.99 -3.09
C TYR A 55 10.79 1.33 -3.42
N GLU A 56 10.02 1.79 -2.44
CA GLU A 56 8.63 2.21 -2.63
C GLU A 56 8.51 3.39 -3.61
N LYS A 57 9.39 4.40 -3.49
CA LYS A 57 9.43 5.53 -4.44
C LYS A 57 9.68 5.03 -5.86
N ARG A 58 10.67 4.16 -6.07
CA ARG A 58 10.95 3.58 -7.40
C ARG A 58 9.75 2.87 -7.99
N LEU A 59 9.05 2.04 -7.21
CA LEU A 59 7.84 1.37 -7.67
C LEU A 59 6.72 2.36 -8.05
N ARG A 60 6.54 3.43 -7.26
CA ARG A 60 5.53 4.47 -7.54
C ARG A 60 5.82 5.25 -8.82
N PHE A 61 7.09 5.52 -9.13
CA PHE A 61 7.48 6.25 -10.33
C PHE A 61 7.60 5.38 -11.59
N GLN A 62 7.50 4.06 -11.46
CA GLN A 62 7.48 3.12 -12.60
C GLN A 62 6.06 2.75 -13.08
N ARG A 63 5.02 3.15 -12.34
CA ARG A 63 3.60 3.00 -12.71
C ARG A 63 3.10 4.24 -13.46
#